data_AF-A0A162YX74-F1
#
_entry.id   AF-A0A162YX74-F1
#
_cell.length_a   1.000
_cell.length_b   1.000
_cell.length_c   1.000
_cell.angle_alpha   90.00
_cell.angle_beta   90.00
_cell.angle_gamma   90.00
#
_symmetry.space_group_name_H-M   'P 1'
#
loop_
_entity.id
_entity.type
_entity.pdbx_description
1 polymer ?
#
loop_
_entity_poly.entity_id
_entity_poly.type
_entity_poly.pdbx_seq_one_letter_code
_entity_poly.pdbx_strand_id
1 'polypeptide(L)' 'CSTRFSFFQRKHHCRRCGAIVCQRHSGNRLPLFNTSRIHSTTGQWSRVCDNCFYD' A
#
# COMPACT_ATOMS: atom_id res chain seq x y z
N CYS A 1 -0.49 10.99 8.55
CA CYS A 1 -1.28 12.23 8.69
C CYS A 1 -2.50 12.00 9.57
N SER A 2 -3.01 13.04 10.21
CA SER A 2 -4.19 12.98 11.10
C SER A 2 -5.52 13.25 10.39
N THR A 3 -5.61 12.96 9.09
CA THR A 3 -6.83 13.21 8.31
C THR A 3 -7.92 12.23 8.69
N ARG A 4 -9.13 12.73 8.99
CA ARG A 4 -10.29 11.90 9.28
C ARG A 4 -10.85 11.30 7.99
N PHE A 5 -11.16 10.01 8.03
CA PHE A 5 -11.79 9.33 6.90
C PHE A 5 -13.27 9.71 6.80
N SER A 6 -13.74 9.89 5.57
CA SER A 6 -15.11 10.26 5.24
C SER A 6 -15.49 9.64 3.90
N PHE A 7 -16.71 9.88 3.42
CA PHE A 7 -17.12 9.44 2.08
C PHE A 7 -16.20 9.95 0.96
N PHE A 8 -15.67 11.16 1.11
CA PHE A 8 -14.73 11.77 0.17
C PHE A 8 -13.28 11.35 0.45
N GLN A 9 -12.95 11.05 1.71
CA GLN A 9 -11.61 10.64 2.13
C GLN A 9 -11.60 9.14 2.49
N ARG A 10 -11.47 8.30 1.46
CA ARG A 10 -11.53 6.85 1.61
C ARG A 10 -10.30 6.28 2.33
N LYS A 11 -10.50 5.14 2.99
CA LYS A 11 -9.45 4.33 3.63
C LYS A 11 -8.73 3.51 2.56
N HIS A 12 -7.40 3.50 2.60
CA HIS A 12 -6.57 2.66 1.72
C HIS A 12 -5.60 1.84 2.56
N HIS A 13 -5.48 0.54 2.26
CA HIS A 13 -4.53 -0.34 2.95
C HIS A 13 -3.17 -0.32 2.24
N CYS A 14 -2.07 -0.26 2.99
CA CYS A 14 -0.75 -0.59 2.48
C CYS A 14 -0.64 -2.11 2.30
N ARG A 15 -0.26 -2.60 1.12
CA ARG A 15 -0.14 -4.04 0.87
C ARG A 15 1.13 -4.66 1.45
N ARG A 16 2.11 -3.85 1.87
CA ARG A 16 3.35 -4.30 2.53
C ARG A 16 3.17 -4.45 4.05
N CYS A 17 2.63 -3.44 4.74
CA CYS A 17 2.50 -3.43 6.21
C CYS A 17 1.06 -3.53 6.75
N GLY A 18 0.04 -3.47 5.89
CA GLY A 18 -1.37 -3.53 6.31
C GLY A 18 -1.96 -2.23 6.87
N ALA A 19 -1.15 -1.18 7.11
CA ALA A 19 -1.63 0.07 7.69
C ALA A 19 -2.70 0.76 6.84
N ILE A 20 -3.68 1.37 7.51
CA ILE A 20 -4.71 2.19 6.87
C ILE A 20 -4.19 3.61 6.71
N VAL A 21 -4.17 4.09 5.47
CA VAL A 21 -3.65 5.40 5.07
C VAL A 21 -4.64 6.09 4.13
N CYS A 22 -4.55 7.42 4.04
CA CYS A 22 -5.36 8.17 3.09
C CYS A 22 -4.79 8.08 1.67
N GLN A 23 -5.56 8.56 0.68
CA GLN A 23 -5.16 8.54 -0.72
C GLN A 23 -3.80 9.24 -0.94
N ARG A 24 -3.56 10.37 -0.28
CA ARG A 24 -2.32 11.15 -0.43
C ARG A 24 -1.06 10.40 0.00
N HIS A 25 -1.13 9.64 1.11
CA HIS A 25 0.02 8.88 1.63
C HIS A 25 0.07 7.45 1.14
N SER A 26 -0.67 7.15 0.07
CA SER A 26 -0.63 5.85 -0.60
C SER A 26 -0.61 5.99 -2.12
N GLY A 27 -0.04 7.10 -2.60
CA GLY A 27 0.14 7.35 -4.03
C GLY A 27 1.17 6.42 -4.67
N ASN A 28 2.08 5.88 -3.85
CA ASN A 28 3.20 5.07 -4.31
C ASN A 28 2.85 3.58 -4.44
N ARG A 29 3.60 2.89 -5.30
CA ARG A 29 3.50 1.45 -5.53
C ARG A 29 4.88 0.81 -5.52
N LEU A 30 4.95 -0.41 -5.00
CA LEU A 30 6.17 -1.24 -5.04
C LEU A 30 5.86 -2.62 -5.61
N PRO A 31 6.85 -3.27 -6.26
CA PRO A 31 6.73 -4.68 -6.62
C PRO A 31 6.77 -5.53 -5.34
N LEU A 32 5.64 -6.11 -4.97
CA LEU A 32 5.57 -7.02 -3.82
C LEU A 32 5.63 -8.47 -4.30
N PHE A 33 6.55 -9.24 -3.70
CA PHE A 33 6.70 -10.66 -3.96
C PHE A 33 5.83 -11.42 -2.97
N ASN A 34 4.75 -12.03 -3.47
CA ASN A 34 3.90 -12.83 -2.62
C ASN A 34 4.46 -14.26 -2.54
N THR A 35 5.04 -14.62 -1.38
CA THR A 35 5.58 -15.96 -1.12
C THR A 35 4.53 -17.08 -1.19
N SER A 36 3.23 -16.75 -1.12
CA SER A 36 2.15 -17.75 -1.24
C SER A 36 1.81 -18.11 -2.69
N ARG A 37 2.32 -17.36 -3.68
CA ARG A 37 2.23 -17.74 -5.09
C ARG A 37 3.54 -18.39 -5.49
N ILE A 38 3.57 -19.71 -5.40
CA ILE A 38 4.69 -20.63 -5.67
C ILE A 38 5.41 -20.36 -7.02
N HIS A 39 4.79 -19.61 -7.94
CA HIS A 39 5.36 -19.25 -9.25
C HIS A 39 5.29 -17.74 -9.59
N SER A 40 5.36 -16.83 -8.61
CA SER A 40 5.46 -15.39 -8.89
C SER A 40 6.91 -14.91 -8.89
N THR A 41 7.66 -15.22 -9.95
CA THR A 41 9.01 -14.67 -10.22
C THR A 41 8.96 -13.16 -10.47
N THR A 42 7.79 -12.63 -10.80
CA THR A 42 7.54 -11.20 -11.04
C THR A 42 6.78 -10.57 -9.87
N GLY A 43 7.37 -9.53 -9.27
CA GLY A 43 6.75 -8.77 -8.20
C GLY A 43 5.49 -8.05 -8.69
N GLN A 44 4.39 -8.16 -7.94
CA GLN A 44 3.13 -7.52 -8.29
C GLN A 44 3.11 -6.09 -7.77
N TRP A 45 3.02 -5.11 -8.68
CA TRP A 45 2.95 -3.69 -8.34
C TRP A 45 1.71 -3.38 -7.51
N SER A 46 1.94 -3.19 -6.21
CA SER A 46 0.89 -3.04 -5.22
C SER A 46 1.00 -1.70 -4.52
N ARG A 47 -0.14 -1.13 -4.14
CA ARG A 47 -0.21 0.12 -3.39
C ARG A 47 0.49 -0.03 -2.04
N VAL A 48 1.38 0.91 -1.72
CA VAL A 48 2.06 0.98 -0.43
C VAL A 48 1.86 2.36 0.19
N CYS A 49 2.06 2.47 1.50
CA CYS A 49 2.15 3.77 2.15
C CYS A 49 3.52 4.41 1.91
N ASP A 50 3.62 5.73 2.08
CA ASP A 50 4.89 6.46 1.92
C ASP A 50 5.98 5.90 2.84
N ASN A 51 5.61 5.52 4.08
CA ASN A 51 6.55 4.92 5.02
C ASN A 51 7.17 3.63 4.47
N CYS A 52 6.39 2.80 3.79
CA CYS A 52 6.87 1.57 3.16
C CYS A 52 7.54 1.79 1.81
N PHE A 53 7.41 2.99 1.23
CA PHE A 53 8.02 3.33 -0.05
C PHE A 53 9.45 3.87 0.13
N TYR A 54 9.67 4.64 1.19
CA TYR A 54 10.97 5.23 1.53
C TYR A 54 11.81 4.36 2.48
N ASP A 55 11.28 3.22 2.93
CA ASP A 55 11.94 2.21 3.77
C ASP A 55 12.48 1.04 2.93
#